data_AF-A0A6S6XQA6-F1
#
_entry.id   AF-A0A6S6XQA6-F1
#
_cell.length_a   1.000
_cell.length_b   1.000
_cell.length_c   1.000
_cell.angle_alpha   90.00
_cell.angle_beta   90.00
_cell.angle_gamma   90.00
#
_symmetry.space_group_name_H-M   'P 1'
#
loop_
_entity.id
_entity.type
_entity.pdbx_description
1 polymer ?
#
loop_
_entity_poly.entity_id
_entity_poly.type
_entity_poly.pdbx_seq_one_letter_code
_entity_poly.pdbx_strand_id
1 'polypeptide(L)' 'MKTRVKELRTAAELTQQQLANLVHVSSRTIISIETGQYSPSLLLAYRIAQIFGVTVEDLCCLKENKELGDKQYENL' A
#
# COMPACT_ATOMS: atom_id res chain seq x y z
N MET A 1 2.56 -8.48 -1.06
CA MET A 1 1.18 -7.93 -1.10
C MET A 1 1.10 -6.91 -2.23
N LYS A 2 0.08 -6.97 -3.09
CA LYS A 2 -0.16 -5.94 -4.12
C LYS A 2 -0.69 -4.65 -3.48
N THR A 3 -0.22 -3.48 -3.91
CA THR A 3 -0.74 -2.17 -3.48
C THR A 3 -0.81 -1.17 -4.65
N ARG A 4 -1.64 -0.13 -4.51
CA ARG A 4 -1.74 1.01 -5.43
C ARG A 4 -0.95 2.24 -4.98
N VAL A 5 -0.13 2.11 -3.93
CA VAL A 5 0.59 3.25 -3.32
C VAL A 5 1.44 3.99 -4.34
N LYS A 6 2.17 3.27 -5.20
CA LYS A 6 3.00 3.88 -6.26
C LYS A 6 2.16 4.67 -7.25
N GLU A 7 1.09 4.07 -7.76
CA GLU A 7 0.16 4.66 -8.73
C GLU A 7 -0.42 5.97 -8.19
N LEU A 8 -1.01 5.91 -7.00
CA LEU A 8 -1.67 7.06 -6.37
C LEU A 8 -0.66 8.15 -5.99
N ARG A 9 0.52 7.77 -5.48
CA ARG A 9 1.59 8.73 -5.19
C ARG A 9 2.03 9.47 -6.45
N THR A 10 2.24 8.76 -7.56
CA THR A 10 2.64 9.38 -8.83
C THR A 10 1.55 10.26 -9.41
N ALA A 11 0.28 9.86 -9.30
CA ALA A 11 -0.86 10.67 -9.74
C ALA A 11 -1.02 11.95 -8.91
N ALA A 12 -0.61 11.92 -7.64
CA ALA A 12 -0.57 13.07 -6.76
C ALA A 12 0.73 13.90 -6.87
N GLU A 13 1.61 13.59 -7.82
CA GLU A 13 2.91 14.26 -8.04
C GLU A 13 3.83 14.29 -6.79
N LEU A 14 3.69 13.31 -5.90
CA LEU A 14 4.50 13.22 -4.69
C LEU A 14 5.75 12.36 -4.93
N THR A 15 6.89 12.80 -4.41
CA THR A 15 8.06 11.94 -4.22
C THR A 15 7.81 10.93 -3.09
N GLN A 16 8.58 9.84 -3.05
CA GLN A 16 8.51 8.86 -1.96
C GLN A 16 8.82 9.49 -0.60
N GLN A 17 9.75 10.45 -0.55
CA GLN A 17 10.09 11.17 0.68
C GLN A 17 8.95 12.08 1.13
N GLN A 18 8.26 12.77 0.22
CA GLN A 18 7.09 13.59 0.57
C GLN A 18 5.97 12.74 1.17
N LEU A 19 5.62 11.62 0.53
CA LEU A 19 4.61 10.70 1.09
C LEU A 19 5.05 10.14 2.46
N ALA A 20 6.33 9.76 2.59
CA ALA A 20 6.88 9.27 3.85
C ALA A 20 6.74 10.28 4.99
N ASN A 21 7.00 11.56 4.71
CA ASN A 21 6.83 12.65 5.67
C ASN A 21 5.37 12.81 6.11
N LEU A 22 4.42 12.74 5.17
CA LEU A 22 2.98 12.87 5.45
C LEU A 22 2.44 11.77 6.36
N VAL A 23 3.02 10.57 6.34
CA VAL A 23 2.57 9.42 7.15
C VAL A 23 3.52 9.04 8.28
N HIS A 24 4.56 9.87 8.51
CA HIS A 24 5.56 9.72 9.57
C HIS A 24 6.33 8.40 9.53
N VAL A 25 6.83 8.03 8.34
CA VAL A 25 7.69 6.86 8.13
C VAL A 25 8.94 7.22 7.34
N SER A 26 9.86 6.27 7.16
CA SER A 26 11.01 6.46 6.28
C SER A 26 10.61 6.34 4.79
N SER A 27 11.32 6.99 3.88
CA SER A 27 11.16 6.77 2.44
C SER A 27 11.42 5.32 2.05
N ARG A 28 12.33 4.62 2.74
CA ARG A 28 12.55 3.17 2.59
C ARG A 28 11.27 2.37 2.86
N THR A 29 10.48 2.75 3.85
CA THR A 29 9.18 2.11 4.12
C THR A 29 8.25 2.26 2.92
N ILE A 30 8.14 3.46 2.35
CA ILE A 30 7.34 3.69 1.14
C ILE A 30 7.85 2.85 -0.04
N ILE A 31 9.17 2.82 -0.27
CA ILE A 31 9.79 1.99 -1.33
C ILE A 31 9.44 0.51 -1.15
N SER A 32 9.56 -0.03 0.07
CA SER A 32 9.26 -1.44 0.33
C SER A 32 7.78 -1.77 0.13
N ILE A 33 6.87 -0.83 0.38
CA ILE A 33 5.43 -0.98 0.09
C ILE A 33 5.19 -0.99 -1.42
N GLU A 34 5.79 -0.05 -2.15
CA GLU A 34 5.63 0.08 -3.61
C GLU A 34 6.20 -1.11 -4.39
N THR A 35 7.22 -1.77 -3.84
CA THR A 35 7.86 -2.96 -4.41
C THR A 35 7.26 -4.26 -3.91
N GLY A 36 6.23 -4.19 -3.04
CA GLY A 36 5.54 -5.35 -2.47
C GLY A 36 6.35 -6.15 -1.44
N GLN A 37 7.54 -5.66 -1.07
CA GLN A 37 8.46 -6.27 -0.09
C GLN A 37 8.00 -6.08 1.35
N TYR A 38 7.13 -5.10 1.61
CA TYR A 38 6.56 -4.85 2.92
C TYR A 38 5.06 -4.63 2.82
N SER A 39 4.30 -5.36 3.65
CA SER A 39 2.90 -5.09 3.86
C SER A 39 2.76 -4.00 4.93
N PRO A 40 2.16 -2.84 4.63
CA PRO A 40 1.87 -1.84 5.65
C PRO A 40 0.97 -2.41 6.75
N SER A 41 1.14 -1.92 7.97
CA SER A 41 0.15 -2.13 9.03
C SER A 41 -1.18 -1.47 8.67
N LEU A 42 -2.28 -1.90 9.29
CA LEU A 42 -3.61 -1.32 9.04
C LEU A 42 -3.62 0.21 9.23
N LEU A 43 -2.99 0.71 10.30
CA LEU A 43 -2.95 2.14 10.57
C LEU A 43 -2.13 2.92 9.54
N LEU A 44 -1.02 2.35 9.05
CA LEU A 44 -0.22 2.98 7.99
C LEU A 44 -1.00 3.01 6.67
N ALA A 45 -1.63 1.89 6.30
CA ALA A 45 -2.49 1.80 5.13
C ALA A 45 -3.64 2.82 5.21
N TYR A 46 -4.29 2.93 6.37
CA TYR A 46 -5.37 3.91 6.60
C TYR A 46 -4.90 5.35 6.41
N ARG A 47 -3.74 5.73 6.97
CA ARG A 47 -3.18 7.09 6.76
C ARG A 47 -2.90 7.39 5.29
N ILE A 48 -2.31 6.44 4.57
CA ILE A 48 -2.02 6.60 3.14
C ILE A 48 -3.34 6.71 2.34
N ALA A 49 -4.33 5.89 2.68
CA ALA A 49 -5.65 5.90 2.03
C ALA A 49 -6.35 7.24 2.21
N GLN A 50 -6.26 7.85 3.42
CA GLN A 50 -6.81 9.19 3.68
C GLN A 50 -6.14 10.29 2.84
N ILE A 51 -4.82 10.22 2.60
CA ILE A 51 -4.11 11.20 1.75
C ILE A 51 -4.64 11.15 0.31
N PHE A 52 -4.93 9.95 -0.20
CA PHE A 52 -5.37 9.77 -1.59
C PHE A 52 -6.89 9.70 -1.77
N GLY A 53 -7.67 9.80 -0.70
CA GLY A 53 -9.14 9.76 -0.76
C GLY A 53 -9.71 8.42 -1.22
N VAL A 54 -9.02 7.30 -0.91
CA VAL A 54 -9.46 5.93 -1.27
C VAL A 54 -9.71 5.11 -0.02
N THR A 55 -10.32 3.94 -0.18
CA THR A 55 -10.45 2.95 0.90
C THR A 55 -9.15 2.18 1.13
N VAL A 56 -9.01 1.51 2.28
CA VAL A 56 -7.85 0.63 2.54
C VAL A 56 -7.93 -0.60 1.63
N GLU A 57 -9.13 -1.07 1.35
CA GLU A 57 -9.45 -2.16 0.43
C GLU A 57 -8.91 -1.87 -0.97
N ASP A 58 -9.16 -0.67 -1.48
CA ASP A 58 -8.66 -0.21 -2.78
C ASP A 58 -7.14 0.00 -2.75
N LEU A 59 -6.62 0.66 -1.71
CA LEU A 59 -5.18 0.94 -1.58
C LEU A 59 -4.35 -0.34 -1.56
N CYS A 60 -4.80 -1.33 -0.79
CA CYS A 60 -4.12 -2.59 -0.57
C CYS A 60 -4.62 -3.71 -1.46
N CYS A 61 -5.39 -3.44 -2.52
CA CYS A 61 -5.93 -4.45 -3.45
C CYS A 61 -6.48 -5.69 -2.72
N LEU A 62 -7.22 -5.51 -1.62
CA LEU A 62 -7.48 -6.59 -0.65
C LEU A 62 -8.25 -7.76 -1.28
N LYS A 63 -9.15 -7.49 -2.23
CA LYS A 63 -9.85 -8.53 -2.98
C LYS A 63 -8.88 -9.46 -3.71
N GLU A 64 -7.96 -8.91 -4.50
CA GLU A 64 -6.97 -9.71 -5.25
C GLU A 64 -6.00 -10.44 -4.31
N ASN A 65 -5.52 -9.76 -3.26
CA ASN A 65 -4.64 -10.39 -2.28
C ASN A 65 -5.32 -11.53 -1.53
N LYS A 66 -6.62 -11.41 -1.21
CA LYS A 66 -7.41 -12.48 -0.60
C LYS A 66 -7.57 -13.65 -1.55
N GLU A 67 -7.97 -13.42 -2.81
CA GLU A 67 -8.12 -14.47 -3.81
C GLU A 67 -6.80 -15.25 -4.06
N LEU A 68 -5.66 -14.55 -4.06
CA LEU A 68 -4.34 -15.19 -4.16
C LEU A 68 -4.00 -16.02 -2.91
N GLY A 69 -4.31 -15.51 -1.72
CA GLY A 69 -4.13 -16.24 -0.46
C GLY A 69 -5.00 -17.49 -0.41
N ASP A 70 -6.29 -17.37 -0.69
CA ASP A 70 -7.25 -18.49 -0.68
C ASP A 70 -6.79 -19.62 -1.63
N LYS A 71 -6.36 -19.28 -2.85
CA LYS A 71 -5.79 -20.26 -3.80
C LYS A 71 -4.55 -20.96 -3.28
N GLN A 72 -3.69 -20.27 -2.52
CA GLN A 72 -2.50 -20.90 -1.92
C GLN A 72 -2.89 -21.91 -0.83
N TYR A 73 -3.92 -21.60 -0.02
CA TYR A 73 -4.44 -22.51 1.00
C TYR A 73 -5.14 -23.74 0.42
N GLU A 74 -5.84 -23.60 -0.70
CA GLU A 74 -6.49 -24.74 -1.37
C GLU A 74 -5.49 -25.73 -2.01
N ASN A 75 -4.26 -25.31 -2.24
CA ASN A 75 -3.18 -26.13 -2.80
C ASN A 75 -2.21 -26.69 -1.73
N LEU A 76 -2.50 -26.47 -0.45
CA LEU A 76 -1.75 -26.98 0.72
C LEU A 76 -2.44 -28.21 1.32
#